data_AF-A0A3D1J8Q3-F1
#
_entry.id   AF-A0A3D1J8Q3-F1
#
_cell.length_a   1.000
_cell.length_b   1.000
_cell.length_c   1.000
_cell.angle_alpha   90.00
_cell.angle_beta   90.00
_cell.angle_gamma   90.00
#
_symmetry.space_group_name_H-M   'P 1'
#
loop_
_entity.id
_entity.type
_entity.pdbx_description
1 polymer ?
#
loop_
_entity_poly.entity_id
_entity_poly.type
_entity_poly.pdbx_seq_one_letter_code
_entity_poly.pdbx_strand_id
1 'polypeptide(L)'
;MTSETNKRSRFWAQVQAELRDIPLAFKKERKVPLLNGIDCYQISFQSLGNETIYGFLLLPQTTKACPLVIEFLGYMNYLQEPFQFAHWPLIGCGCLVIDNRGQGG
;
A
#
# COMPACT_ATOMS: atom_id res chain seq x y z
N MET A 1 20.60 27.75 8.04
CA MET A 1 20.28 26.30 7.97
C MET A 1 21.60 25.55 8.03
N THR A 2 21.76 24.59 8.95
CA THR A 2 23.03 23.86 9.17
C THR A 2 23.34 22.90 8.01
N SER A 3 24.62 22.59 7.80
CA SER A 3 25.10 21.72 6.71
C SER A 3 24.44 20.34 6.66
N GLU A 4 24.07 19.78 7.82
CA GLU A 4 23.37 18.49 7.95
C GLU A 4 21.94 18.50 7.40
N THR A 5 21.24 19.62 7.49
CA THR A 5 19.89 19.74 6.90
C THR A 5 19.97 19.70 5.37
N ASN A 6 20.98 20.34 4.78
CA ASN A 6 21.20 20.31 3.33
C ASN A 6 21.55 18.91 2.80
N LYS A 7 22.34 18.12 3.56
CA LYS A 7 22.66 16.73 3.19
C LYS A 7 21.42 15.84 3.17
N ARG A 8 20.59 15.90 4.22
CA ARG A 8 19.34 15.12 4.32
C ARG A 8 18.37 15.45 3.18
N SER A 9 18.15 16.74 2.91
CA SER A 9 17.30 17.17 1.81
C SER A 9 17.81 16.68 0.45
N ARG A 10 19.13 16.76 0.21
CA ARG A 10 19.74 16.27 -1.03
C ARG A 10 19.57 14.77 -1.20
N PHE A 11 19.80 14.00 -0.13
CA PHE A 11 19.59 12.55 -0.15
C PHE A 11 18.16 12.18 -0.55
N TRP A 12 17.15 12.75 0.12
CA TRP A 12 15.75 12.44 -0.20
C TRP A 12 15.34 12.91 -1.60
N ALA A 13 15.84 14.06 -2.05
CA ALA A 13 15.60 14.52 -3.41
C ALA A 13 16.15 13.55 -4.47
N GLN A 14 17.32 12.96 -4.22
CA GLN A 14 17.91 11.95 -5.08
C GLN A 14 17.10 10.64 -5.08
N VAL A 15 16.73 10.12 -3.90
CA VAL A 15 15.91 8.89 -3.78
C VAL A 15 14.55 9.06 -4.47
N GLN A 16 13.92 10.23 -4.33
CA GLN A 16 12.67 10.52 -5.03
C GLN A 16 12.85 10.64 -6.55
N ALA A 17 14.01 11.13 -7.02
CA ALA A 17 14.32 11.17 -8.45
C ALA A 17 14.48 9.76 -9.01
N GLU A 18 15.23 8.90 -8.33
CA GLU A 18 15.36 7.48 -8.68
C GLU A 18 13.99 6.78 -8.74
N LEU A 19 13.14 6.98 -7.72
CA LEU A 19 11.81 6.36 -7.69
C LEU A 19 10.91 6.86 -8.85
N ARG A 20 11.04 8.12 -9.28
CA ARG A 20 10.25 8.67 -10.39
C ARG A 20 10.58 8.02 -11.74
N ASP A 21 11.80 7.53 -11.90
CA ASP A 21 12.25 6.88 -13.14
C ASP A 21 11.79 5.41 -13.23
N ILE A 22 11.29 4.83 -12.12
CA ILE A 22 10.76 3.47 -12.07
C ILE A 22 9.27 3.49 -12.47
N PRO A 23 8.85 2.80 -13.54
CA PRO A 23 7.45 2.69 -13.89
C PRO A 23 6.68 1.96 -12.78
N LEU A 24 5.59 2.55 -12.28
CA LEU A 24 4.80 1.96 -11.20
C LEU A 24 4.34 0.52 -11.50
N ALA A 25 4.05 0.21 -12.78
CA ALA A 25 3.59 -1.10 -13.24
C ALA A 25 2.50 -1.73 -12.35
N PHE A 26 1.55 -0.88 -11.92
CA PHE A 26 0.50 -1.25 -10.99
C PHE A 26 -0.43 -2.32 -11.59
N LYS A 27 -0.63 -3.40 -10.85
CA LYS A 27 -1.61 -4.45 -11.14
C LYS A 27 -2.62 -4.54 -10.03
N LYS A 28 -3.86 -4.84 -10.40
CA LYS A 28 -4.99 -5.02 -9.47
C LYS A 28 -5.85 -6.18 -9.95
N GLU A 29 -5.95 -7.21 -9.13
CA GLU A 29 -6.71 -8.42 -9.42
C GLU A 29 -7.82 -8.60 -8.38
N ARG A 30 -9.06 -8.78 -8.83
CA ARG A 30 -10.20 -8.94 -7.93
C ARG A 30 -10.15 -10.32 -7.27
N LYS A 31 -10.27 -10.35 -5.95
CA LYS A 31 -10.39 -11.59 -5.16
C LYS A 31 -11.87 -11.87 -4.89
N VAL A 32 -12.21 -13.15 -4.68
CA VAL A 32 -13.55 -13.52 -4.21
C VAL A 32 -13.73 -12.91 -2.82
N PRO A 33 -14.77 -12.08 -2.59
CA PRO A 33 -14.95 -11.43 -1.31
C PRO A 33 -15.38 -12.45 -0.25
N LEU A 34 -14.74 -12.39 0.93
CA LEU A 34 -15.12 -13.18 2.10
C LEU A 34 -16.31 -12.56 2.86
N LEU A 35 -16.61 -11.28 2.60
CA LEU A 35 -17.66 -10.51 3.26
C LEU A 35 -18.50 -9.77 2.21
N ASN A 36 -19.82 -9.77 2.38
CA ASN A 36 -20.74 -9.01 1.53
C ASN A 36 -20.52 -7.50 1.72
N GLY A 37 -20.68 -6.72 0.64
CA GLY A 37 -20.54 -5.27 0.71
C GLY A 37 -19.10 -4.76 0.68
N ILE A 38 -18.10 -5.63 0.52
CA ILE A 38 -16.69 -5.26 0.42
C ILE A 38 -16.10 -5.84 -0.85
N ASP A 39 -15.53 -4.98 -1.69
CA ASP A 39 -14.67 -5.40 -2.77
C ASP A 39 -13.25 -5.61 -2.25
N CYS A 40 -12.64 -6.74 -2.60
CA CYS A 40 -11.27 -7.07 -2.25
C CYS A 40 -10.45 -7.26 -3.51
N TYR A 41 -9.28 -6.61 -3.56
CA TYR A 41 -8.32 -6.75 -4.64
C TYR A 41 -6.95 -7.08 -4.08
N GLN A 42 -6.26 -8.04 -4.71
CA GLN A 42 -4.83 -8.19 -4.58
C GLN A 42 -4.15 -7.18 -5.51
N ILE A 43 -3.15 -6.48 -5.02
CA ILE A 43 -2.42 -5.46 -5.78
C ILE A 43 -0.93 -5.79 -5.85
N SER A 44 -0.27 -5.26 -6.88
CA SER A 44 1.18 -5.18 -6.90
C SER A 44 1.70 -3.98 -7.68
N PHE A 45 2.90 -3.51 -7.37
CA PHE A 45 3.57 -2.41 -8.08
C PHE A 45 5.10 -2.48 -7.90
N GLN A 46 5.84 -1.87 -8.83
CA GLN A 46 7.31 -1.74 -8.72
C GLN A 46 7.69 -0.54 -7.85
N SER A 47 8.79 -0.68 -7.13
CA SER A 47 9.34 0.35 -6.25
C SER A 47 10.88 0.31 -6.27
N LEU A 48 11.53 1.13 -5.44
CA LEU A 48 12.99 1.26 -5.35
C LEU A 48 13.68 -0.11 -5.30
N GLY A 49 14.84 -0.23 -5.96
CA GLY A 49 15.56 -1.50 -6.07
C GLY A 49 14.94 -2.51 -7.05
N ASN A 50 14.01 -2.06 -7.90
CA ASN A 50 13.29 -2.90 -8.87
C ASN A 50 12.55 -4.07 -8.18
N GLU A 51 12.06 -3.80 -6.97
CA GLU A 51 11.30 -4.77 -6.18
C GLU A 51 9.80 -4.59 -6.40
N THR A 52 9.11 -5.72 -6.47
CA THR A 52 7.65 -5.75 -6.55
C THR A 52 7.06 -5.78 -5.15
N ILE A 53 6.25 -4.78 -4.83
CA ILE A 53 5.47 -4.72 -3.60
C ILE A 53 4.12 -5.38 -3.84
N TYR A 54 3.65 -6.15 -2.87
CA TYR A 54 2.34 -6.79 -2.87
C TYR A 54 1.47 -6.25 -1.73
N GLY A 55 0.16 -6.35 -1.90
CA GLY A 55 -0.78 -5.88 -0.90
C GLY A 55 -2.23 -6.22 -1.20
N PHE A 56 -3.10 -5.69 -0.34
CA PHE A 56 -4.54 -5.73 -0.56
C PHE A 56 -5.13 -4.32 -0.61
N LEU A 57 -6.13 -4.15 -1.47
CA LEU A 57 -7.01 -2.99 -1.51
C LEU A 57 -8.44 -3.45 -1.23
N LEU A 58 -8.98 -3.00 -0.10
CA LEU A 58 -10.36 -3.25 0.32
C LEU A 58 -11.17 -1.98 0.12
N LEU A 59 -12.32 -2.07 -0.54
CA LEU A 59 -13.21 -0.95 -0.80
C LEU A 59 -14.64 -1.29 -0.36
N PRO A 60 -15.36 -0.37 0.29
CA PRO A 60 -16.80 -0.55 0.46
C PRO A 60 -17.49 -0.59 -0.91
N GLN A 61 -18.48 -1.45 -1.09
CA GLN A 61 -19.31 -1.49 -2.28
C GLN A 61 -20.25 -0.28 -2.29
N THR A 62 -19.78 0.82 -2.88
CA THR A 62 -20.53 2.07 -3.02
C THR A 62 -20.18 2.72 -4.35
N THR A 63 -21.12 3.51 -4.87
CA THR A 63 -20.91 4.33 -6.08
C THR A 63 -20.30 5.70 -5.77
N LYS A 64 -20.19 6.07 -4.49
CA LYS A 64 -19.63 7.35 -4.05
C LYS A 64 -18.15 7.21 -3.73
N ALA A 65 -17.39 8.29 -3.89
CA ALA A 65 -16.03 8.36 -3.38
C ALA A 65 -16.03 8.15 -1.85
N CYS A 66 -15.02 7.43 -1.35
CA CYS A 66 -14.80 7.20 0.07
C CYS A 66 -13.38 7.64 0.46
N PRO A 67 -13.14 7.98 1.74
CA PRO A 67 -11.79 8.14 2.27
C PRO A 67 -10.98 6.84 2.10
N LEU A 68 -9.67 6.96 1.93
CA LEU A 68 -8.75 5.82 1.84
C LEU A 68 -7.78 5.87 3.01
N VAL A 69 -7.68 4.77 3.76
CA VAL A 69 -6.65 4.55 4.76
C VAL A 69 -5.48 3.80 4.11
N ILE A 70 -4.26 4.26 4.37
CA ILE A 70 -3.03 3.54 4.00
C ILE A 70 -2.48 2.96 5.30
N GLU A 71 -2.54 1.63 5.43
CA GLU A 71 -2.14 0.93 6.64
C GLU A 71 -0.74 0.32 6.47
N PHE A 72 0.12 0.54 7.47
CA PHE A 72 1.46 -0.02 7.53
C PHE A 72 1.51 -1.08 8.63
N LEU A 73 2.04 -2.26 8.29
CA LEU A 73 2.16 -3.34 9.25
C LEU A 73 3.26 -3.05 10.29
N GLY A 74 3.04 -3.56 11.50
CA GLY A 74 4.05 -3.57 12.55
C GLY A 74 5.29 -4.41 12.18
N TYR A 75 6.35 -4.26 12.95
CA TYR A 75 7.62 -4.96 12.72
C TYR A 75 7.47 -6.49 12.79
N MET A 76 8.10 -7.20 11.84
CA MET A 76 8.07 -8.66 11.69
C MET A 76 6.65 -9.23 11.49
N ASN A 77 5.73 -8.40 11.02
CA ASN A 77 4.39 -8.80 10.62
C ASN A 77 4.27 -8.83 9.10
N TYR A 78 3.30 -9.59 8.60
CA TYR A 78 3.03 -9.76 7.18
C TYR A 78 1.53 -9.94 6.95
N LEU A 79 1.09 -9.72 5.71
CA LEU A 79 -0.29 -9.92 5.29
C LEU A 79 -0.64 -11.40 5.32
N GLN A 80 -1.60 -11.76 6.16
CA GLN A 80 -2.13 -13.12 6.18
C GLN A 80 -3.42 -13.18 5.35
N GLU A 81 -4.43 -12.40 5.74
CA GLU A 81 -5.73 -12.44 5.11
C GLU A 81 -6.35 -11.04 4.98
N PRO A 82 -7.01 -10.70 3.85
CA PRO A 82 -7.56 -9.36 3.63
C PRO A 82 -8.57 -8.93 4.70
N PHE A 83 -9.35 -9.88 5.25
CA PHE A 83 -10.44 -9.56 6.18
C PHE A 83 -9.96 -8.98 7.51
N GLN A 84 -8.67 -9.14 7.85
CA GLN A 84 -8.06 -8.51 9.03
C GLN A 84 -8.24 -6.97 9.01
N PHE A 85 -8.37 -6.40 7.82
CA PHE A 85 -8.53 -4.96 7.58
C PHE A 85 -9.97 -4.55 7.26
N ALA A 86 -10.95 -5.46 7.37
CA ALA A 86 -12.35 -5.20 7.00
C ALA A 86 -13.04 -4.14 7.86
N HIS A 87 -12.50 -3.81 9.03
CA HIS A 87 -13.04 -2.77 9.89
C HIS A 87 -13.08 -1.39 9.21
N TRP A 88 -12.15 -1.09 8.29
CA TRP A 88 -12.17 0.15 7.50
C TRP A 88 -13.35 0.25 6.52
N PRO A 89 -13.56 -0.70 5.59
CA PRO A 89 -14.71 -0.63 4.69
C PRO A 89 -16.05 -0.76 5.41
N LEU A 90 -16.11 -1.44 6.56
CA LEU A 90 -17.32 -1.48 7.40
C LEU A 90 -17.71 -0.12 7.97
N ILE A 91 -16.76 0.80 8.17
CA ILE A 91 -17.04 2.20 8.56
C ILE A 91 -17.05 3.16 7.37
N GLY A 92 -17.05 2.64 6.13
CA GLY A 92 -17.17 3.42 4.91
C GLY A 92 -15.86 3.97 4.36
N CYS A 93 -14.70 3.48 4.82
CA CYS A 93 -13.38 3.84 4.31
C CYS A 93 -12.78 2.73 3.45
N GLY A 94 -12.15 3.05 2.33
CA GLY A 94 -11.23 2.11 1.69
C GLY A 94 -10.00 1.86 2.59
N CYS A 95 -9.37 0.70 2.43
CA CYS A 95 -8.06 0.41 3.02
C CYS A 95 -7.11 -0.15 1.98
N LEU A 96 -5.92 0.46 1.87
CA LEU A 96 -4.77 -0.05 1.16
C LEU A 96 -3.73 -0.47 2.20
N VAL A 97 -3.34 -1.74 2.15
CA VAL A 97 -2.31 -2.29 3.04
C VAL A 97 -1.30 -3.07 2.19
N ILE A 98 -0.01 -2.92 2.50
CA ILE A 98 1.10 -3.56 1.77
C ILE A 98 1.98 -4.36 2.72
N ASP A 99 2.65 -5.37 2.17
CA ASP A 99 3.69 -6.09 2.90
C ASP A 99 4.97 -5.26 3.04
N ASN A 100 5.62 -5.41 4.20
CA ASN A 100 6.95 -4.87 4.44
C ASN A 100 7.99 -5.85 3.86
N ARG A 101 8.86 -5.33 2.99
CA ARG A 101 9.93 -6.11 2.35
C ARG A 101 10.76 -6.89 3.39
N GLY A 102 10.93 -8.19 3.14
CA GLY A 102 11.82 -9.05 3.93
C GLY A 102 11.34 -9.36 5.35
N GLN A 103 10.06 -9.15 5.67
CA GLN A 103 9.52 -9.39 7.03
C GLN A 103 8.57 -10.59 7.15
N GLY A 104 8.37 -11.38 6.08
CA GLY A 104 7.62 -12.63 6.12
C GLY A 104 6.53 -12.81 5.07
N GLY A 105 6.21 -11.74 4.33
CA GLY A 105 5.34 -11.76 3.14
C GLY A 105 6.13 -11.68 1.84
#